data_AF-A0A1A6HLT3-F1
#
_entry.id   AF-A0A1A6HLT3-F1
#
_cell.length_a   1.000
_cell.length_b   1.000
_cell.length_c   1.000
_cell.angle_alpha   90.00
_cell.angle_beta   90.00
_cell.angle_gamma   90.00
#
_symmetry.space_group_name_H-M   'P 1'
#
loop_
_entity.id
_entity.type
_entity.pdbx_description
1 polymer ?
#
loop_
_entity_poly.entity_id
_entity_poly.type
_entity_poly.pdbx_seq_one_letter_code
_entity_poly.pdbx_strand_id
1 'polypeptide(L)'
;MTEVLRTLGGKAEDKDWIPITKLGCLVKDMKIKSLKEIYLDTDIISALVPKKLLMMACIDDCYTSARGCTATLGNFAKTTFDAISKIYNYLTPDLWKKTVFTKPPY
;
A
#
# COMPACT_ATOMS: atom_id res chain seq x y z
N MET A 1 36.83 34.66 -9.51
CA MET A 1 38.17 34.66 -8.92
C MET A 1 38.00 35.16 -7.51
N THR A 2 38.07 34.38 -6.44
CA THR A 2 38.81 33.14 -6.15
C THR A 2 38.18 32.49 -4.90
N GLU A 3 38.42 31.18 -4.75
CA GLU A 3 38.11 30.20 -3.67
C GLU A 3 37.79 30.76 -2.26
N VAL A 4 37.02 30.10 -1.38
CA VAL A 4 37.24 28.75 -0.84
C VAL A 4 35.93 28.15 -0.29
N LEU A 5 35.41 27.09 -0.93
CA LEU A 5 34.43 26.17 -0.32
C LEU A 5 35.15 25.29 0.69
N ARG A 6 35.15 25.69 1.96
CA ARG A 6 35.63 24.84 3.05
C ARG A 6 34.60 23.76 3.34
N THR A 7 34.78 22.59 2.72
CA THR A 7 34.11 21.35 3.13
C THR A 7 34.50 21.04 4.57
N LEU A 8 33.62 21.34 5.52
CA LEU A 8 33.70 20.75 6.86
C LEU A 8 33.21 19.31 6.74
N GLY A 9 34.18 18.40 6.57
CA GLY A 9 34.01 16.99 6.85
C GLY A 9 33.67 16.81 8.32
N GLY A 10 32.37 16.87 8.64
CA GLY A 10 31.82 16.25 9.82
C GLY A 10 31.85 14.74 9.59
N LYS A 11 32.58 14.00 10.41
CA LYS A 11 32.48 12.54 10.48
C LYS A 11 31.00 12.22 10.69
N ALA A 12 30.36 11.63 9.67
CA ALA A 12 29.07 11.01 9.83
C ALA A 12 29.28 9.82 10.77
N GLU A 13 29.04 10.07 12.06
CA GLU A 13 28.69 9.03 13.01
C GLU A 13 27.66 8.12 12.33
N ASP A 14 27.99 6.83 12.21
CA ASP A 14 27.16 5.78 11.62
C ASP A 14 25.86 5.66 12.42
N LYS A 15 24.94 6.60 12.20
CA LYS A 15 23.60 6.54 12.78
C LYS A 15 22.88 5.46 12.01
N ASP A 16 22.72 4.32 12.67
CA ASP A 16 21.91 3.21 12.18
C ASP A 16 20.63 3.76 11.58
N TRP A 17 20.46 3.56 10.27
CA TRP A 17 19.30 4.06 9.56
C TRP A 17 18.03 3.49 10.22
N ILE A 18 17.16 4.38 10.70
CA ILE A 18 15.87 4.02 11.27
C ILE A 18 14.85 4.15 10.15
N PRO A 19 14.32 3.03 9.62
CA PRO A 19 13.35 3.11 8.55
C PRO A 19 12.03 3.65 9.06
N ILE A 20 11.57 4.73 8.41
CA ILE A 20 10.29 5.39 8.68
C ILE A 20 9.12 4.75 7.91
N THR A 21 9.41 3.88 6.95
CA THR A 21 8.42 3.18 6.15
C THR A 21 8.48 1.68 6.44
N LYS A 22 7.33 1.01 6.34
CA LYS A 22 7.24 -0.44 6.49
C LYS A 22 8.13 -1.18 5.49
N LEU A 23 8.28 -0.62 4.28
CA LEU A 23 9.23 -1.11 3.28
C LEU A 23 10.67 -0.97 3.79
N GLY A 24 11.04 0.18 4.36
CA GLY A 24 12.35 0.36 4.96
C GLY A 24 12.61 -0.61 6.12
N CYS A 25 11.60 -0.92 6.94
CA CYS A 25 11.72 -1.92 8.01
C CYS A 25 12.01 -3.30 7.42
N LEU A 26 11.32 -3.68 6.34
CA LEU A 26 11.55 -4.96 5.65
C LEU A 26 12.94 -5.03 4.99
N VAL A 27 13.45 -3.91 4.48
CA VAL A 27 14.82 -3.77 3.95
C VAL A 27 15.85 -3.91 5.08
N LYS A 28 15.62 -3.27 6.24
CA LYS A 28 16.49 -3.39 7.42
C LYS A 28 16.49 -4.81 8.00
N ASP A 29 15.34 -5.48 7.98
CA ASP A 29 15.19 -6.89 8.37
C ASP A 29 15.84 -7.88 7.37
N MET A 30 16.47 -7.39 6.28
CA MET A 30 17.01 -8.18 5.16
C MET A 30 16.00 -9.16 4.53
N LYS A 31 14.69 -8.94 4.71
CA LYS A 31 13.63 -9.76 4.10
C LYS A 31 13.44 -9.47 2.62
N ILE A 32 13.93 -8.31 2.18
CA ILE A 32 13.91 -7.86 0.79
C ILE A 32 15.34 -7.49 0.42
N LYS A 33 15.94 -8.25 -0.48
CA LYS A 33 17.31 -8.03 -0.95
C LYS A 33 17.34 -7.38 -2.32
N SER A 34 16.22 -7.41 -3.06
CA SER A 34 16.13 -6.85 -4.40
C SER A 34 14.75 -6.27 -4.72
N LEU A 35 14.71 -5.26 -5.61
CA LEU A 35 13.47 -4.71 -6.18
C LEU A 35 12.64 -5.79 -6.90
N LYS A 36 13.29 -6.85 -7.37
CA LYS A 36 12.66 -7.95 -8.09
C LYS A 36 11.83 -8.85 -7.16
N GLU A 37 12.26 -9.10 -5.93
CA GLU A 37 11.46 -9.79 -4.90
C GLU A 37 10.22 -8.98 -4.50
N ILE A 38 10.32 -7.64 -4.45
CA ILE A 38 9.16 -6.77 -4.19
C ILE A 38 8.09 -6.94 -5.28
N TYR A 39 8.51 -7.19 -6.52
CA TYR A 39 7.60 -7.29 -7.65
C TYR A 39 7.11 -8.72 -7.92
N LEU A 40 7.85 -9.74 -7.45
CA LEU A 40 7.52 -11.16 -7.69
C LEU A 40 6.88 -11.86 -6.49
N ASP A 41 7.18 -11.46 -5.24
CA ASP A 41 6.66 -12.11 -4.03
C ASP A 41 5.51 -11.33 -3.36
N THR A 42 5.14 -10.16 -3.88
CA THR A 42 4.04 -9.36 -3.32
C THR A 42 3.05 -8.87 -4.36
N ASP A 43 2.23 -9.78 -4.88
CA ASP A 43 0.99 -9.44 -5.59
C ASP A 43 0.11 -8.50 -4.71
N ILE A 44 0.13 -8.71 -3.39
CA ILE A 44 -0.53 -7.84 -2.40
C ILE A 44 0.46 -7.28 -1.39
N ILE A 45 0.90 -6.03 -1.59
CA ILE A 45 1.69 -5.27 -0.61
C ILE A 45 0.72 -4.70 0.44
N SER A 46 0.48 -5.47 1.51
CA SER A 46 -0.40 -5.06 2.60
C SER A 46 -0.05 -5.63 3.98
N ALA A 47 -0.67 -5.07 5.01
CA ALA A 47 -0.70 -5.65 6.35
C ALA A 47 -1.65 -6.88 6.40
N LEU A 48 -1.48 -7.74 7.40
CA LEU A 48 -2.14 -9.04 7.49
C LEU A 48 -3.69 -8.99 7.37
N VAL A 49 -4.31 -7.94 7.90
CA VAL A 49 -5.78 -7.77 7.91
C VAL A 49 -6.34 -7.49 6.50
N PRO A 50 -5.93 -6.41 5.80
CA PRO A 50 -6.34 -6.19 4.42
C PRO A 50 -5.90 -7.31 3.49
N LYS A 51 -4.71 -7.92 3.71
CA LYS A 51 -4.25 -9.03 2.87
C LYS A 51 -5.29 -10.16 2.83
N LYS A 52 -5.86 -10.54 3.98
CA LYS A 52 -6.93 -11.54 4.04
C LYS A 52 -8.22 -11.08 3.37
N LEU A 53 -8.63 -9.82 3.58
CA LEU A 53 -9.84 -9.27 2.97
C LEU A 53 -9.74 -9.16 1.44
N LEU A 54 -8.58 -8.77 0.92
CA LEU A 54 -8.31 -8.64 -0.51
C LEU A 54 -8.24 -9.99 -1.21
N MET A 55 -7.62 -11.00 -0.56
CA MET A 55 -7.66 -12.38 -1.07
C MET A 55 -9.09 -12.93 -1.13
N MET A 56 -9.93 -12.63 -0.13
CA MET A 56 -11.35 -13.03 -0.14
C MET A 56 -12.16 -12.31 -1.23
N ALA A 57 -11.77 -11.08 -1.58
CA ALA A 57 -12.38 -10.30 -2.65
C ALA A 57 -11.87 -10.67 -4.05
N CYS A 58 -11.00 -11.70 -4.17
CA CYS A 58 -10.35 -12.11 -5.43
C CYS A 58 -9.61 -10.96 -6.12
N ILE A 59 -8.90 -10.14 -5.34
CA ILE A 59 -8.02 -9.08 -5.85
C ILE A 59 -6.59 -9.60 -5.79
N ASP A 60 -6.01 -9.90 -6.95
CA ASP A 60 -4.66 -10.44 -7.07
C ASP A 60 -3.61 -9.35 -6.88
N ASP A 61 -3.74 -8.21 -7.58
CA ASP A 61 -2.74 -7.14 -7.55
C ASP A 61 -3.25 -5.88 -6.85
N CYS A 62 -2.69 -5.57 -5.68
CA CYS A 62 -3.14 -4.44 -4.87
C CYS A 62 -2.02 -3.80 -4.04
N TYR A 63 -1.74 -2.53 -4.35
CA TYR A 63 -0.90 -1.68 -3.49
C TYR A 63 -1.76 -0.97 -2.45
N THR A 64 -1.57 -1.32 -1.16
CA THR A 64 -2.31 -0.67 -0.08
C THR A 64 -1.45 0.31 0.69
N SER A 65 -1.92 1.56 0.79
CA SER A 65 -1.38 2.53 1.74
C SER A 65 -2.40 2.81 2.83
N ALA A 66 -1.96 2.78 4.09
CA ALA A 66 -2.78 3.11 5.24
C ALA A 66 -2.15 4.29 5.98
N ARG A 67 -2.95 5.31 6.30
CA ARG A 67 -2.52 6.47 7.10
C ARG A 67 -3.41 6.60 8.33
N GLY A 68 -2.82 6.99 9.46
CA GLY A 68 -3.50 7.09 10.76
C GLY A 68 -3.18 5.91 11.69
N CYS A 69 -3.96 5.78 12.78
CA CYS A 69 -3.75 4.72 13.77
C CYS A 69 -4.19 3.36 13.21
N THR A 70 -3.28 2.65 12.55
CA THR A 70 -3.49 1.28 12.06
C THR A 70 -3.31 0.21 13.15
N ALA A 71 -3.04 0.62 14.40
CA ALA A 71 -2.85 -0.29 15.53
C ALA A 71 -4.16 -0.95 15.97
N THR A 72 -5.31 -0.30 15.72
CA THR A 72 -6.63 -0.86 16.05
C THR A 72 -7.15 -1.71 14.89
N LEU A 73 -7.13 -3.03 15.07
CA LEU A 73 -7.56 -4.04 14.08
C LEU A 73 -8.94 -3.73 13.46
N GLY A 74 -9.91 -3.34 14.29
CA GLY A 74 -11.31 -3.11 13.87
C GLY A 74 -11.48 -1.93 12.91
N ASN A 75 -10.84 -0.79 13.19
CA ASN A 75 -10.90 0.38 12.31
C ASN A 75 -10.24 0.09 10.96
N PHE A 76 -9.14 -0.67 11.00
CA PHE A 76 -8.39 -1.01 9.82
C PHE A 76 -9.16 -1.97 8.89
N ALA A 77 -9.82 -2.98 9.46
CA ALA A 77 -10.72 -3.89 8.73
C ALA A 77 -11.94 -3.15 8.15
N LYS A 78 -12.56 -2.27 8.95
CA LYS A 78 -13.72 -1.48 8.49
C LYS A 78 -13.38 -0.57 7.32
N THR A 79 -12.23 0.10 7.38
CA THR A 79 -11.77 1.00 6.31
C THR A 79 -11.52 0.23 5.01
N THR A 80 -10.96 -0.97 5.10
CA THR A 80 -10.72 -1.80 3.91
C THR A 80 -11.99 -2.37 3.32
N PHE A 81 -12.93 -2.80 4.15
CA PHE A 81 -14.25 -3.24 3.68
C PHE A 81 -15.04 -2.09 3.01
N ASP A 82 -15.01 -0.90 3.60
CA ASP A 82 -15.65 0.29 3.05
C ASP A 82 -15.04 0.68 1.69
N ALA A 83 -13.72 0.60 1.55
CA ALA A 83 -13.04 0.81 0.27
C ALA A 83 -13.49 -0.20 -0.80
N ILE A 84 -13.57 -1.49 -0.46
CA ILE A 84 -14.01 -2.54 -1.39
C ILE A 84 -15.47 -2.33 -1.81
N SER A 85 -16.35 -2.02 -0.86
CA SER A 85 -17.77 -1.79 -1.14
C SER A 85 -17.98 -0.61 -2.11
N LYS A 86 -17.14 0.43 -2.01
CA LYS A 86 -17.17 1.60 -2.88
C LYS A 86 -16.68 1.33 -4.31
N ILE A 87 -16.00 0.21 -4.57
CA ILE A 87 -15.56 -0.14 -5.94
C ILE A 87 -16.78 -0.23 -6.87
N TYR A 88 -17.87 -0.83 -6.41
CA TYR A 88 -19.11 -0.93 -7.20
C TYR A 88 -19.85 0.40 -7.39
N ASN A 89 -19.54 1.40 -6.56
CA ASN A 89 -20.08 2.75 -6.71
C ASN A 89 -19.31 3.56 -7.76
N TYR A 90 -18.13 3.09 -8.20
CA TYR A 90 -17.34 3.77 -9.22
C TYR A 90 -17.87 3.41 -10.61
N LEU A 91 -18.28 4.43 -11.38
CA LEU A 91 -18.83 4.23 -12.71
C LEU A 91 -17.73 4.35 -13.77
N THR A 92 -17.16 3.22 -14.18
CA THR A 92 -16.27 3.16 -15.34
C THR A 92 -17.03 3.50 -16.64
N PRO A 93 -16.35 4.07 -17.66
CA PRO A 93 -16.98 4.43 -18.93
C PRO A 93 -17.67 3.27 -19.64
N ASP A 94 -17.24 2.04 -19.39
CA ASP A 94 -17.86 0.81 -19.90
C ASP A 94 -19.29 0.59 -19.38
N LEU A 95 -19.59 1.10 -18.18
CA LEU A 95 -20.90 1.01 -17.52
C LEU A 95 -21.82 2.22 -17.81
N TRP A 96 -21.43 3.15 -18.69
CA TRP A 96 -22.27 4.30 -19.07
C TRP A 96 -23.42 3.95 -20.01
N LYS A 97 -23.45 2.71 -20.52
CA LYS A 97 -24.55 2.22 -21.34
C LYS A 97 -25.85 2.25 -20.53
N LYS A 98 -26.94 2.67 -21.17
CA LYS A 98 -28.26 2.74 -20.52
C LYS A 98 -28.62 1.35 -19.97
N THR A 99 -28.92 1.28 -18.68
CA THR A 99 -29.35 0.06 -18.02
C THR A 99 -30.76 -0.30 -18.48
N VAL A 100 -30.96 -1.56 -18.89
CA VAL A 100 -32.29 -2.08 -19.22
C VAL A 100 -32.88 -2.67 -17.96
N PHE A 101 -33.93 -2.05 -17.43
CA PHE A 101 -34.61 -2.53 -16.24
C PHE A 101 -35.41 -3.80 -16.58
N THR A 102 -34.98 -4.93 -16.04
CA THR A 102 -35.77 -6.16 -16.02
C THR A 102 -36.76 -6.14 -14.86
N LYS A 103 -37.86 -6.88 -14.96
CA LYS A 103 -38.82 -6.99 -13.85
C LYS A 103 -38.09 -7.53 -12.61
N PRO A 104 -38.33 -6.96 -11.41
CA PRO A 104 -37.78 -7.50 -10.19
C PRO A 104 -38.32 -8.92 -9.94
N PRO A 105 -37.56 -9.75 -9.20
CA PRO A 105 -37.94 -11.15 -8.95
C PRO A 105 -39.08 -11.33 -7.95
N TYR A 106 -39.69 -10.25 -7.45
CA TYR A 106 -40.79 -10.20 -6.48
C TYR A 106 -41.79 -9.10 -6.85
#